data_AF-A0A534Q133-F1
#
_entry.id   AF-A0A534Q133-F1
#
_cell.length_a   1.000
_cell.length_b   1.000
_cell.length_c   1.000
_cell.angle_alpha   90.00
_cell.angle_beta   90.00
_cell.angle_gamma   90.00
#
_symmetry.space_group_name_H-M   'P 1'
#
loop_
_entity.id
_entity.type
_entity.pdbx_description
1 polymer ?
#
loop_
_entity_poly.entity_id
_entity_poly.type
_entity_poly.pdbx_seq_one_letter_code
_entity_poly.pdbx_strand_id
1 'polypeptide(L)'
;MRVLPLLLALACGGGPQLSNLRCRDPAHCQDVEDPLKVLLAVDFVDDTATLDKGVLNLRVNGGTQQTVSLSDMFAAQGIATGTKKGTLQIDDDMTLDKMSQGQQVQVSLVAVNGQGHSSNEPSLTFTLHLGGP
;
A
#
# COMPACT_ATOMS: atom_id res chain seq x y z
N MET A 1 -54.04 -2.79 -5.41
CA MET A 1 -52.71 -3.06 -5.98
C MET A 1 -51.68 -2.34 -5.11
N ARG A 2 -50.86 -3.08 -4.35
CA ARG A 2 -49.85 -2.52 -3.43
C ARG A 2 -48.57 -2.28 -4.23
N VAL A 3 -48.14 -1.02 -4.30
CA VAL A 3 -46.84 -0.61 -4.85
C VAL A 3 -45.80 -0.92 -3.79
N LEU A 4 -44.91 -1.86 -4.07
CA LEU A 4 -43.78 -2.22 -3.19
C LEU A 4 -42.63 -1.25 -3.50
N PRO A 5 -42.12 -0.46 -2.54
CA PRO A 5 -40.99 0.42 -2.80
C PRO A 5 -39.69 -0.38 -2.85
N LEU A 6 -38.89 -0.05 -3.86
CA LEU A 6 -37.46 -0.28 -3.99
C LEU A 6 -36.73 -0.26 -2.64
N LEU A 7 -36.18 -1.41 -2.22
CA LEU A 7 -35.04 -1.47 -1.33
C LEU A 7 -33.80 -1.71 -2.21
N LEU A 8 -33.19 -0.62 -2.68
CA LEU A 8 -31.80 -0.67 -3.12
C LEU A 8 -30.97 -1.06 -1.90
N ALA A 9 -30.55 -2.33 -1.85
CA ALA A 9 -29.40 -2.71 -1.07
C ALA A 9 -28.18 -2.05 -1.73
N LEU A 10 -27.89 -0.81 -1.32
CA LEU A 10 -26.52 -0.30 -1.35
C LEU A 10 -25.72 -1.25 -0.47
N ALA A 11 -25.17 -2.29 -1.08
CA ALA A 11 -24.07 -3.00 -0.48
C ALA A 11 -22.94 -1.97 -0.38
N CYS A 12 -22.89 -1.28 0.76
CA CYS A 12 -21.68 -0.62 1.25
C CYS A 12 -20.66 -1.73 1.53
N GLY A 13 -20.20 -2.41 0.48
CA GLY A 13 -18.99 -3.21 0.50
C GLY A 13 -17.85 -2.22 0.54
N GLY A 14 -17.54 -1.75 1.75
CA GLY A 14 -16.41 -0.88 2.01
C GLY A 14 -15.19 -1.50 1.35
N GLY A 15 -14.52 -0.72 0.50
CA GLY A 15 -13.25 -1.12 -0.07
C GLY A 15 -12.24 -1.44 1.04
N PRO A 16 -11.07 -1.98 0.66
CA PRO A 16 -10.02 -2.19 1.62
C PRO A 16 -9.65 -0.87 2.31
N GLN A 17 -9.18 -0.93 3.54
CA GLN A 17 -8.63 0.19 4.27
C GLN A 17 -7.16 -0.11 4.55
N LEU A 18 -6.30 0.86 4.26
CA LEU A 18 -4.90 0.85 4.64
C LEU A 18 -4.68 1.87 5.77
N SER A 19 -4.00 1.48 6.84
CA SER A 19 -3.76 2.34 7.99
C SER A 19 -2.38 2.09 8.57
N ASN A 20 -1.88 3.01 9.41
CA ASN A 20 -0.57 2.88 10.05
C ASN A 20 0.57 2.60 9.05
N LEU A 21 0.65 3.37 7.96
CA LEU A 21 1.88 3.35 7.16
C LEU A 21 3.03 3.83 8.03
N ARG A 22 4.04 2.96 8.17
CA ARG A 22 5.18 3.17 9.04
C ARG A 22 6.42 2.51 8.45
N CYS A 23 7.57 2.94 8.92
CA CYS A 23 8.81 2.23 8.63
C CYS A 23 8.78 0.87 9.30
N ARG A 24 9.20 -0.16 8.55
CA ARG A 24 9.27 -1.54 9.06
C ARG A 24 10.31 -1.62 10.18
N ASP A 25 11.45 -0.97 9.99
CA ASP A 25 12.41 -0.65 11.05
C ASP A 25 12.26 0.85 11.39
N PRO A 26 11.81 1.20 12.61
CA PRO A 26 11.68 2.60 13.03
C PRO A 26 12.98 3.41 12.94
N ALA A 27 14.15 2.76 12.95
CA ALA A 27 15.44 3.42 12.79
C ALA A 27 15.85 3.56 11.31
N HIS A 28 15.35 2.71 10.42
CA HIS A 28 15.79 2.60 9.03
C HIS A 28 14.60 2.38 8.09
N CYS A 29 14.01 3.47 7.62
CA CYS A 29 12.98 3.46 6.57
C CYS A 29 13.58 3.23 5.17
N GLN A 30 14.89 3.38 5.07
CA GLN A 30 15.73 3.17 3.89
C GLN A 30 16.80 2.15 4.27
N ASP A 31 17.19 1.31 3.32
CA ASP A 31 18.32 0.41 3.53
C ASP A 31 19.63 1.23 3.66
N VAL A 32 20.50 0.79 4.55
CA VAL A 32 21.77 1.49 4.85
C VAL A 32 22.79 1.28 3.72
N GLU A 33 22.76 0.12 3.07
CA GLU A 33 23.61 -0.21 1.94
C GLU A 33 23.00 0.30 0.62
N ASP A 34 21.67 0.29 0.51
CA ASP A 34 20.93 0.87 -0.63
C ASP A 34 19.88 1.91 -0.22
N PRO A 35 20.21 3.23 -0.24
CA PRO A 35 19.27 4.28 0.16
C PRO A 35 18.04 4.40 -0.77
N LEU A 36 18.01 3.69 -1.89
CA LEU A 36 16.88 3.66 -2.81
C LEU A 36 15.84 2.60 -2.43
N LYS A 37 16.19 1.66 -1.55
CA LYS A 37 15.30 0.61 -1.10
C LYS A 37 14.49 1.08 0.11
N VAL A 38 13.15 0.97 0.04
CA VAL A 38 12.25 1.37 1.13
C VAL A 38 11.70 0.20 1.93
N LEU A 39 11.82 0.30 3.25
CA LEU A 39 11.38 -0.70 4.20
C LEU A 39 10.14 -0.20 4.94
N LEU A 40 8.96 -0.53 4.42
CA LEU A 40 7.68 -0.03 4.92
C LEU A 40 6.76 -1.17 5.41
N ALA A 41 5.79 -0.79 6.23
CA ALA A 41 4.71 -1.66 6.66
C ALA A 41 3.40 -0.87 6.76
N VAL A 42 2.29 -1.51 6.42
CA VAL A 42 0.95 -0.93 6.50
C VAL A 42 -0.06 -1.97 6.98
N ASP A 43 -0.95 -1.59 7.88
CA ASP A 43 -2.03 -2.46 8.33
C ASP A 43 -3.20 -2.37 7.36
N PHE A 44 -3.83 -3.50 7.03
CA PHE A 44 -5.00 -3.54 6.16
C PHE A 44 -6.23 -4.14 6.83
N VAL A 45 -7.40 -3.70 6.37
CA VAL A 45 -8.71 -4.30 6.63
C VAL A 45 -9.45 -4.39 5.29
N ASP A 46 -9.97 -5.56 4.92
CA ASP A 46 -10.68 -5.79 3.66
C ASP A 46 -11.91 -6.67 3.90
N ASP A 47 -13.06 -6.04 4.10
CA ASP A 47 -14.30 -6.74 4.44
C ASP A 47 -14.79 -7.65 3.31
N THR A 48 -14.38 -7.37 2.08
CA THR A 48 -14.75 -8.13 0.89
C THR A 48 -13.94 -9.42 0.73
N ALA A 49 -12.81 -9.60 1.45
CA ALA A 49 -11.90 -10.73 1.33
C ALA A 49 -11.44 -10.98 -0.12
N THR A 50 -11.16 -9.89 -0.85
CA THR A 50 -10.70 -9.92 -2.23
C THR A 50 -9.44 -9.08 -2.46
N LEU A 51 -8.83 -8.55 -1.39
CA LEU A 51 -7.61 -7.76 -1.48
C LEU A 51 -6.47 -8.52 -2.17
N ASP A 52 -6.31 -9.80 -1.88
CA ASP A 52 -5.29 -10.67 -2.48
C ASP A 52 -5.46 -10.89 -3.99
N LYS A 53 -6.62 -10.57 -4.56
CA LYS A 53 -6.89 -10.62 -6.01
C LYS A 53 -6.65 -9.27 -6.70
N GLY A 54 -6.18 -8.30 -5.93
CA GLY A 54 -6.00 -6.93 -6.31
C GLY A 54 -4.54 -6.56 -6.58
N VAL A 55 -4.30 -5.25 -6.58
CA VAL A 55 -2.96 -4.68 -6.71
C VAL A 55 -2.68 -3.66 -5.63
N LEU A 56 -1.42 -3.55 -5.23
CA LEU A 56 -0.90 -2.46 -4.41
C LEU A 56 -0.12 -1.51 -5.32
N ASN A 57 -0.44 -0.22 -5.26
CA ASN A 57 0.31 0.82 -5.92
C ASN A 57 1.20 1.54 -4.91
N LEU A 58 2.50 1.45 -5.11
CA LEU A 58 3.49 2.28 -4.46
C LEU A 58 3.61 3.60 -5.24
N ARG A 59 3.35 4.71 -4.55
CA ARG A 59 3.42 6.04 -5.14
C ARG A 59 4.54 6.83 -4.49
N VAL A 60 5.27 7.56 -5.31
CA VAL A 60 6.35 8.45 -4.90
C VAL A 60 6.03 9.84 -5.43
N ASN A 61 5.92 10.83 -4.54
CA ASN A 61 5.55 12.21 -4.83
C ASN A 61 4.27 12.33 -5.68
N GLY A 62 3.27 11.47 -5.39
CA GLY A 62 1.98 11.43 -6.06
C GLY A 62 1.94 10.67 -7.39
N GLY A 63 3.08 10.23 -7.94
CA GLY A 63 3.15 9.38 -9.13
C GLY A 63 3.20 7.91 -8.77
N THR A 64 2.45 7.05 -9.47
CA THR A 64 2.60 5.59 -9.35
C THR A 64 3.97 5.19 -9.89
N GLN A 65 4.81 4.66 -9.01
CA GLN A 65 6.14 4.19 -9.36
C GLN A 65 6.12 2.68 -9.62
N GLN A 66 5.37 1.94 -8.82
CA GLN A 66 5.28 0.49 -8.94
C GLN A 66 3.86 0.01 -8.64
N THR A 67 3.46 -1.03 -9.36
CA THR A 67 2.23 -1.77 -9.12
C THR A 67 2.59 -3.22 -8.89
N VAL A 68 2.21 -3.75 -7.73
CA VAL A 68 2.54 -5.12 -7.32
C VAL A 68 1.26 -5.92 -7.17
N SER A 69 1.30 -7.18 -7.60
CA SER A 69 0.20 -8.11 -7.35
C SER A 69 0.12 -8.41 -5.85
N LEU A 70 -1.04 -8.18 -5.25
CA LEU A 70 -1.24 -8.49 -3.83
C LEU A 70 -1.23 -10.01 -3.59
N SER A 71 -1.57 -10.84 -4.59
CA SER A 71 -1.47 -12.29 -4.48
C SER A 71 -0.05 -12.74 -4.15
N ASP A 72 0.92 -12.13 -4.81
CA ASP A 72 2.32 -12.52 -4.74
C ASP A 72 2.93 -12.02 -3.43
N MET A 73 2.59 -10.79 -3.03
CA MET A 73 2.96 -10.26 -1.72
C MET A 73 2.38 -11.09 -0.58
N PHE A 74 1.11 -11.48 -0.66
CA PHE A 74 0.46 -12.32 0.35
C PHE A 74 1.16 -13.68 0.43
N ALA A 75 1.40 -14.32 -0.71
CA ALA A 75 2.08 -15.61 -0.77
C ALA A 75 3.50 -15.54 -0.19
N ALA A 76 4.28 -14.52 -0.57
CA ALA A 76 5.63 -14.30 -0.06
C ALA A 76 5.68 -14.08 1.46
N GLN A 77 4.61 -13.52 2.03
CA GLN A 77 4.51 -13.23 3.47
C GLN A 77 3.71 -14.28 4.25
N GLY A 78 3.27 -15.36 3.59
CA GLY A 78 2.46 -16.41 4.23
C GLY A 78 1.07 -15.95 4.69
N ILE A 79 0.53 -14.89 4.09
CA ILE A 79 -0.83 -14.39 4.36
C ILE A 79 -1.82 -15.23 3.55
N ALA A 80 -2.81 -15.81 4.21
CA ALA A 80 -3.80 -16.66 3.55
C ALA A 80 -4.69 -15.85 2.58
N THR A 81 -5.05 -16.46 1.44
CA THR A 81 -6.05 -15.95 0.49
C THR A 81 -7.36 -15.61 1.20
N GLY A 82 -7.96 -14.46 0.88
CA GLY A 82 -9.20 -14.00 1.51
C GLY A 82 -9.05 -13.52 2.97
N THR A 83 -7.83 -13.34 3.46
CA THR A 83 -7.59 -12.72 4.77
C THR A 83 -8.15 -11.30 4.78
N LYS A 84 -8.99 -11.00 5.78
CA LYS A 84 -9.66 -9.71 5.91
C LYS A 84 -8.88 -8.65 6.67
N LYS A 85 -7.81 -9.02 7.36
CA LYS A 85 -6.98 -8.08 8.12
C LYS A 85 -5.57 -8.61 8.32
N GLY A 86 -4.61 -7.71 8.36
CA GLY A 86 -3.21 -8.08 8.60
C GLY A 86 -2.30 -6.88 8.42
N THR A 87 -1.01 -7.15 8.26
CA THR A 87 0.00 -6.15 7.94
C THR A 87 0.72 -6.58 6.68
N LEU A 88 0.85 -5.68 5.72
CA LEU A 88 1.69 -5.86 4.54
C LEU A 88 3.04 -5.22 4.80
N GLN A 89 4.09 -6.01 4.68
CA GLN A 89 5.46 -5.54 4.61
C GLN A 89 5.78 -5.24 3.15
N ILE A 90 6.45 -4.12 2.93
CA ILE A 90 6.83 -3.62 1.61
C ILE A 90 8.32 -3.40 1.66
N ASP A 91 8.99 -4.06 0.73
CA ASP A 91 10.42 -3.98 0.53
C ASP A 91 10.65 -3.80 -0.96
N ASP A 92 10.69 -2.55 -1.40
CA ASP A 92 10.72 -2.20 -2.82
C ASP A 92 11.88 -1.25 -3.13
N ASP A 93 12.52 -1.49 -4.27
CA ASP A 93 13.51 -0.58 -4.84
C ASP A 93 12.79 0.59 -5.47
N MET A 94 12.95 1.79 -4.89
CA MET A 94 12.43 2.99 -5.50
C MET A 94 13.28 3.35 -6.72
N THR A 95 12.64 3.47 -7.87
CA THR A 95 13.27 4.07 -9.06
C THR A 95 13.36 5.58 -8.84
N LEU A 96 14.44 5.99 -8.18
CA LEU A 96 14.76 7.38 -7.87
C LEU A 96 15.82 7.95 -8.80
N ASP A 97 15.82 7.51 -10.05
CA ASP A 97 16.74 7.93 -11.11
C ASP A 97 16.79 9.46 -11.34
N LYS A 98 15.86 10.21 -10.72
CA LYS A 98 15.77 11.67 -10.77
C LYS A 98 15.82 12.36 -9.40
N MET A 99 16.12 11.66 -8.31
CA MET A 99 16.16 12.28 -6.98
C MET A 99 17.56 12.78 -6.60
N SER A 100 17.58 13.90 -5.90
CA SER A 100 18.81 14.55 -5.43
C SER A 100 19.01 14.35 -3.93
N GLN A 101 20.26 14.42 -3.48
CA GLN A 101 20.60 14.44 -2.05
C GLN A 101 19.85 15.58 -1.33
N GLY A 102 19.29 15.27 -0.15
CA GLY A 102 18.55 16.23 0.66
C GLY A 102 17.13 16.51 0.16
N GLN A 103 16.67 15.84 -0.89
CA GLN A 103 15.30 15.97 -1.39
C GLN A 103 14.30 15.32 -0.43
N GLN A 104 13.19 16.00 -0.20
CA GLN A 104 12.05 15.43 0.51
C GLN A 104 11.25 14.51 -0.43
N VAL A 105 10.95 13.31 0.05
CA VAL A 105 10.24 12.25 -0.66
C VAL A 105 9.00 11.90 0.12
N GLN A 106 7.85 11.93 -0.55
CA GLN A 106 6.60 11.41 -0.02
C GLN A 106 6.31 10.04 -0.64
N VAL A 107 6.11 9.04 0.20
CA VAL A 107 5.66 7.71 -0.22
C VAL A 107 4.24 7.50 0.25
N SER A 108 3.38 7.00 -0.63
CA SER A 108 2.00 6.62 -0.29
C SER A 108 1.64 5.27 -0.90
N LEU A 109 0.62 4.64 -0.31
CA LEU A 109 0.15 3.32 -0.73
C LEU A 109 -1.34 3.36 -1.02
N VAL A 110 -1.74 2.78 -2.14
CA VAL A 110 -3.15 2.56 -2.47
C VAL A 110 -3.34 1.13 -2.96
N ALA A 111 -4.21 0.38 -2.31
CA ALA A 111 -4.62 -0.93 -2.78
C ALA A 111 -5.93 -0.83 -3.55
N VAL A 112 -6.07 -1.64 -4.59
CA VAL A 112 -7.35 -1.88 -5.29
C VAL A 112 -7.65 -3.35 -5.16
N ASN A 113 -8.74 -3.73 -4.51
CA ASN A 113 -9.10 -5.14 -4.33
C ASN A 113 -9.63 -5.77 -5.63
N GLY A 114 -9.85 -7.08 -5.64
CA GLY A 114 -10.39 -7.80 -6.81
C GLY A 114 -11.80 -7.41 -7.26
N GLN A 115 -12.47 -6.49 -6.56
CA GLN A 115 -13.75 -5.90 -6.96
C GLN A 115 -13.60 -4.50 -7.57
N GLY A 116 -12.37 -3.98 -7.67
CA GLY A 116 -12.08 -2.64 -8.16
C GLY A 116 -12.28 -1.54 -7.11
N HIS A 117 -12.46 -1.89 -5.83
CA HIS A 117 -12.56 -0.90 -4.77
C HIS A 117 -11.18 -0.48 -4.29
N SER A 118 -10.93 0.83 -4.29
CA SER A 118 -9.68 1.41 -3.80
C SER A 118 -9.71 1.61 -2.29
N SER A 119 -8.53 1.54 -1.66
CA SER A 119 -8.33 1.96 -0.28
C SER A 119 -8.19 3.47 -0.14
N ASN A 120 -8.18 3.93 1.11
CA ASN A 120 -7.54 5.20 1.43
C ASN A 120 -6.04 5.15 1.15
N GLU A 121 -5.39 6.30 1.22
CA GLU A 121 -3.99 6.49 0.82
C GLU A 121 -3.16 7.04 2.00
N PRO A 122 -2.73 6.18 2.95
CA PRO A 122 -1.78 6.64 3.96
C PRO A 122 -0.46 7.02 3.29
N SER A 123 0.20 8.05 3.82
CA SER A 123 1.47 8.55 3.31
C SER A 123 2.47 8.80 4.43
N LEU A 124 3.76 8.69 4.09
CA LEU A 124 4.90 9.00 4.94
C LEU A 124 5.86 9.89 4.15
N THR A 125 6.50 10.84 4.82
CA THR A 125 7.49 11.72 4.20
C THR A 125 8.83 11.55 4.89
N PHE A 126 9.89 11.43 4.09
CA PHE A 126 11.27 11.33 4.56
C PHE A 126 12.20 12.18 3.69
N THR A 127 13.41 12.43 4.19
CA THR A 127 14.46 13.12 3.43
C THR A 127 15.45 12.08 2.92
N LEU A 128 15.76 12.13 1.63
CA LEU A 128 16.74 11.24 1.03
C LEU A 128 18.15 11.70 1.37
N HIS A 129 18.84 10.91 2.18
CA HIS A 129 20.26 11.11 2.48
C HIS A 129 21.07 10.11 1.66
N LEU A 130 21.41 10.48 0.43
CA LEU A 130 22.40 9.76 -0.36
C LEU A 130 23.75 9.97 0.34
N GLY A 131 24.33 8.89 0.86
CA GLY A 131 25.62 8.93 1.53
C GLY A 131 26.70 9.53 0.63
N GLY A 132 27.45 10.47 1.19
CA GLY A 132 28.79 10.87 0.76
C GLY A 132 29.61 11.10 2.05
N PRO A 133 30.92 10.82 1.99
CA PRO A 133 31.75 10.06 2.95
C PRO A 133 31.52 10.32 4.45
#